data_AF-A0A1G1LH40-F1
#
_entry.id   AF-A0A1G1LH40-F1
#
_cell.length_a   1.000
_cell.length_b   1.000
_cell.length_c   1.000
_cell.angle_alpha   90.00
_cell.angle_beta   90.00
_cell.angle_gamma   90.00
#
_symmetry.space_group_name_H-M   'P 1'
#
loop_
_entity.id
_entity.type
_entity.pdbx_description
1 polymer ?
#
loop_
_entity_poly.entity_id
_entity_poly.type
_entity_poly.pdbx_seq_one_letter_code
_entity_poly.pdbx_strand_id
1 'polypeptide(L)'
;MPMGKSLLIQSNRYEEQIQEVMRALDFTWELEKLFSICLECNVPVQDRDKQKVKDRVPRNVLNEHDTFWQCPQCTKVFWQGSHYENTQKKLIMLGLGAST
;
A
#
# COMPACT_ATOMS: atom_id res chain seq x y z
N MET A 1 -24.32 11.30 -21.37
CA MET A 1 -23.35 10.70 -20.42
C MET A 1 -22.04 11.44 -20.63
N PRO A 2 -21.40 12.05 -19.62
CA PRO A 2 -20.11 12.67 -19.84
C PRO A 2 -19.13 11.57 -20.28
N MET A 3 -18.46 11.78 -21.42
CA MET A 3 -17.47 10.84 -21.93
C MET A 3 -16.28 10.90 -20.96
N GLY A 4 -16.14 9.87 -20.12
CA GLY A 4 -14.99 9.75 -19.24
C GLY A 4 -13.70 9.61 -20.06
N LYS A 5 -12.58 10.10 -19.52
CA LYS A 5 -11.27 9.80 -20.10
C LYS A 5 -10.99 8.31 -19.92
N SER A 6 -10.57 7.63 -20.98
CA SER A 6 -10.15 6.23 -20.96
C SER A 6 -8.68 6.13 -21.35
N LEU A 7 -7.93 5.25 -20.69
CA LEU A 7 -6.55 4.93 -21.02
C LEU A 7 -6.45 3.45 -21.40
N LEU A 8 -5.94 3.16 -22.60
CA LEU A 8 -5.64 1.79 -23.02
C LEU A 8 -4.20 1.45 -22.63
N ILE A 9 -4.06 0.42 -21.80
CA ILE A 9 -2.78 -0.13 -21.37
C ILE A 9 -2.32 -1.19 -22.38
N GLN A 10 -1.10 -1.06 -22.90
CA GLN A 10 -0.55 -1.90 -23.94
C GLN A 10 0.19 -3.11 -23.38
N SER A 11 0.98 -2.92 -22.32
CA SER A 11 1.76 -4.01 -21.74
C SER A 11 0.88 -5.04 -21.03
N ASN A 12 1.34 -6.29 -20.99
CA ASN A 12 0.80 -7.37 -20.17
C ASN A 12 1.60 -7.61 -18.88
N ARG A 13 2.62 -6.79 -18.60
CA ARG A 13 3.45 -6.87 -17.40
C ARG A 13 3.05 -5.75 -16.44
N TYR A 14 2.54 -6.09 -15.27
CA TYR A 14 1.95 -5.09 -14.36
C TYR A 14 2.93 -3.97 -13.98
N GLU A 15 4.24 -4.23 -13.95
CA GLU A 15 5.27 -3.20 -13.77
C GLU A 15 5.16 -2.08 -14.81
N GLU A 16 5.11 -2.47 -16.08
CA GLU A 16 5.02 -1.57 -17.22
C GLU A 16 3.63 -0.94 -17.31
N GLN A 17 2.57 -1.70 -16.97
CA GLN A 17 1.20 -1.18 -16.90
C GLN A 17 1.09 -0.02 -15.90
N ILE A 18 1.69 -0.15 -14.72
CA ILE A 18 1.70 0.94 -13.73
C ILE A 18 2.44 2.15 -14.33
N GLN A 19 3.61 1.97 -14.94
CA GLN A 19 4.35 3.07 -15.57
C GLN A 19 3.58 3.74 -16.72
N GLU A 20 2.76 3.01 -17.48
CA GLU A 20 1.88 3.55 -18.50
C GLU A 20 0.77 4.44 -17.90
N VAL A 21 0.07 3.95 -16.85
CA VAL A 21 -0.94 4.74 -16.12
C VAL A 21 -0.34 6.03 -15.60
N MET A 22 0.84 5.91 -14.99
CA MET A 22 1.52 7.02 -14.35
C MET A 22 1.92 8.13 -15.31
N ARG A 23 2.55 7.76 -16.43
CA ARG A 23 2.92 8.72 -17.47
C ARG A 23 1.71 9.36 -18.13
N ALA A 24 0.64 8.61 -18.35
CA ALA A 24 -0.55 9.12 -19.04
C ALA A 24 -1.40 10.07 -18.18
N LEU A 25 -1.37 9.90 -16.86
CA LEU A 25 -2.15 10.73 -15.93
C LEU A 25 -1.35 11.89 -15.31
N ASP A 26 -0.05 11.99 -15.61
CA ASP A 26 0.90 12.91 -14.94
C ASP A 26 0.76 12.85 -13.40
N PHE A 27 0.52 11.63 -12.91
CA PHE A 27 0.26 11.42 -11.50
C PHE A 27 1.59 11.38 -10.75
N THR A 28 1.64 11.98 -9.57
CA THR A 28 2.76 11.83 -8.65
C THR A 28 2.24 11.20 -7.37
N TRP A 29 3.04 10.30 -6.77
CA TRP A 29 2.65 9.61 -5.54
C TRP A 29 3.31 10.28 -4.34
N GLU A 30 2.56 10.39 -3.27
CA GLU A 30 3.11 10.65 -1.93
C GLU A 30 3.36 9.31 -1.25
N LEU A 31 4.61 9.02 -0.89
CA LEU A 31 4.97 7.79 -0.18
C LEU A 31 4.13 7.60 1.11
N GLU A 32 3.77 8.72 1.74
CA GLU A 32 2.95 8.78 2.95
C GLU A 32 1.52 8.26 2.75
N LYS A 33 1.01 8.28 1.50
CA LYS A 33 -0.33 7.75 1.17
C LYS A 33 -0.32 6.25 0.87
N LEU A 34 0.85 5.64 0.73
CA LEU A 34 0.96 4.19 0.54
C LEU A 34 0.59 3.45 1.83
N PHE A 35 0.13 2.20 1.67
CA PHE A 35 -0.20 1.31 2.79
C PHE A 35 -1.29 1.86 3.74
N SER A 36 -2.07 2.83 3.28
CA SER A 36 -3.10 3.54 4.06
C SER A 36 -4.48 2.89 4.02
N ILE A 37 -4.67 1.85 3.20
CA ILE A 37 -5.96 1.18 3.00
C ILE A 37 -5.90 -0.32 3.30
N CYS A 38 -7.05 -0.88 3.66
CA CYS A 38 -7.22 -2.32 3.79
C CYS A 38 -7.29 -2.98 2.41
N LEU A 39 -6.44 -3.99 2.17
CA LEU A 39 -6.42 -4.75 0.92
C LEU A 39 -7.71 -5.57 0.66
N GLU A 40 -8.53 -5.81 1.69
CA GLU A 40 -9.80 -6.55 1.56
C GLU A 40 -11.01 -5.60 1.40
N CYS A 41 -11.05 -4.55 2.22
CA CYS A 41 -12.22 -3.67 2.34
C CYS A 41 -12.08 -2.36 1.55
N ASN A 42 -10.89 -2.02 1.07
CA ASN A 42 -10.58 -0.76 0.40
C ASN A 42 -10.96 0.50 1.21
N VAL A 43 -10.93 0.41 2.54
CA VAL A 43 -11.16 1.53 3.47
C VAL A 43 -9.87 1.90 4.20
N PRO A 44 -9.72 3.15 4.67
CA PRO A 44 -8.56 3.57 5.43
C PRO A 44 -8.31 2.69 6.67
N VAL A 45 -7.06 2.28 6.88
CA VAL A 45 -6.65 1.62 8.13
C VAL A 45 -6.36 2.68 9.21
N GLN A 46 -6.46 2.28 10.47
CA GLN A 46 -6.24 3.16 11.61
C GLN A 46 -5.09 2.66 12.46
N ASP A 47 -4.31 3.58 13.02
CA ASP A 47 -3.29 3.26 14.01
C ASP A 47 -3.88 2.45 15.17
N ARG A 48 -3.13 1.45 15.62
CA ARG A 48 -3.48 0.63 16.77
C ARG A 48 -2.29 0.39 17.67
N ASP A 49 -2.61 0.47 18.95
CA ASP A 49 -1.71 0.09 20.02
C ASP A 49 -1.37 -1.41 19.93
N LYS A 50 -0.09 -1.71 20.04
CA LYS A 50 0.50 -3.05 20.17
C LYS A 50 -0.26 -3.94 21.16
N GLN A 51 -0.65 -3.38 22.30
CA GLN A 51 -1.38 -4.11 23.34
C GLN A 51 -2.78 -4.52 22.90
N LYS A 52 -3.42 -3.77 21.99
CA LYS A 52 -4.76 -4.07 21.45
C LYS A 52 -4.73 -5.12 20.34
N VAL A 53 -3.57 -5.36 19.72
CA VAL A 53 -3.42 -6.32 18.61
C VAL A 53 -2.69 -7.60 19.01
N LYS A 54 -2.16 -7.68 20.24
CA LYS A 54 -1.32 -8.79 20.72
C LYS A 54 -1.91 -10.20 20.50
N ASP A 55 -3.24 -10.33 20.60
CA ASP A 55 -3.93 -11.62 20.47
C ASP A 55 -4.26 -11.96 19.00
N ARG A 56 -3.91 -11.08 18.05
CA ARG A 56 -4.25 -11.16 16.63
C ARG A 56 -3.03 -11.26 15.71
N VAL A 57 -1.84 -11.08 16.26
CA VAL A 57 -0.57 -11.18 15.52
C VAL A 57 0.36 -12.20 16.19
N PRO A 58 1.26 -12.85 15.42
CA PRO A 58 2.26 -13.74 15.98
C PRO A 58 3.15 -13.04 17.04
N ARG A 59 3.60 -13.79 18.04
CA ARG A 59 4.44 -13.24 19.13
C ARG A 59 5.76 -12.62 18.65
N ASN A 60 6.41 -13.22 17.66
CA ASN A 60 7.63 -12.68 17.08
C ASN A 60 7.40 -11.32 16.41
N VAL A 61 6.26 -11.14 15.74
CA VAL A 61 5.86 -9.84 15.15
C VAL A 61 5.70 -8.78 16.23
N LEU A 62 5.10 -9.11 17.37
CA LEU A 62 5.03 -8.17 18.50
C LEU A 62 6.42 -7.84 19.04
N ASN A 63 7.35 -8.78 19.08
CA ASN A 63 8.68 -8.48 19.62
C ASN A 63 9.50 -7.58 18.68
N GLU A 64 9.29 -7.70 17.38
CA GLU A 64 10.09 -7.05 16.34
C GLU A 64 9.51 -5.72 15.85
N HIS A 65 8.23 -5.44 16.10
CA HIS A 65 7.54 -4.26 15.56
C HIS A 65 6.71 -3.51 16.61
N ASP A 66 6.66 -2.18 16.45
CA ASP A 66 5.92 -1.28 17.35
C ASP A 66 4.75 -0.55 16.67
N THR A 67 4.76 -0.47 15.34
CA THR A 67 3.71 0.21 14.56
C THR A 67 2.73 -0.81 13.98
N PHE A 68 1.46 -0.65 14.32
CA PHE A 68 0.38 -1.50 13.84
C PHE A 68 -0.78 -0.65 13.31
N TRP A 69 -1.39 -1.13 12.23
CA TRP A 69 -2.64 -0.60 11.70
C TRP A 69 -3.72 -1.66 11.69
N GLN A 70 -4.97 -1.24 11.80
CA GLN A 70 -6.10 -2.15 11.75
C GLN A 70 -7.22 -1.59 10.88
N CYS A 71 -7.82 -2.46 10.07
CA CYS A 71 -9.03 -2.11 9.35
C CYS A 71 -10.22 -2.00 10.34
N PRO A 72 -10.99 -0.90 10.34
CA PRO A 72 -12.16 -0.76 11.21
C PRO A 72 -13.31 -1.71 10.84
N GLN A 73 -13.31 -2.31 9.64
CA GLN A 73 -14.38 -3.16 9.14
C GLN A 73 -14.08 -4.66 9.32
N CYS A 74 -13.02 -5.18 8.69
CA CYS A 74 -12.66 -6.60 8.79
C CYS A 74 -11.73 -6.92 9.96
N THR A 75 -11.23 -5.90 10.67
CA THR A 75 -10.37 -6.03 11.84
C THR A 75 -9.00 -6.69 11.61
N LYS A 76 -8.63 -6.90 10.33
CA LYS A 76 -7.30 -7.35 9.88
C LYS A 76 -6.24 -6.35 10.35
N VAL A 77 -5.12 -6.88 10.84
CA VAL A 77 -3.99 -6.11 11.39
C VAL A 77 -2.84 -6.12 10.37
N PHE A 78 -2.21 -4.97 10.20
CA PHE A 78 -1.06 -4.73 9.32
C PHE A 78 0.10 -4.14 10.12
N TRP A 79 1.33 -4.38 9.69
CA TRP A 79 2.55 -3.86 10.31
C TRP A 79 3.67 -3.75 9.26
N GLN A 80 4.74 -3.03 9.55
CA GLN A 80 5.90 -2.85 8.66
C GLN A 80 6.84 -4.06 8.69
N GLY A 81 6.38 -5.20 8.19
CA GLY A 81 7.20 -6.41 8.02
C GLY A 81 7.92 -6.47 6.67
N SER A 82 8.57 -7.60 6.38
CA SER A 82 9.31 -7.81 5.12
C SER A 82 8.50 -7.54 3.84
N HIS A 83 7.18 -7.79 3.85
CA HIS A 83 6.31 -7.48 2.72
C HIS A 83 6.19 -5.98 2.44
N TYR A 84 6.15 -5.16 3.49
CA TYR A 84 6.16 -3.70 3.39
C TYR A 84 7.47 -3.22 2.75
N GLU A 85 8.60 -3.68 3.28
CA GLU A 85 9.93 -3.32 2.76
C GLU A 85 10.14 -3.75 1.31
N ASN A 86 9.74 -4.97 0.96
CA ASN A 86 9.88 -5.50 -0.40
C ASN A 86 8.99 -4.73 -1.38
N THR A 87 7.78 -4.35 -0.97
CA THR A 87 6.89 -3.52 -1.79
C THR A 87 7.49 -2.14 -2.00
N GLN A 88 8.01 -1.49 -0.96
CA GLN A 88 8.69 -0.20 -1.09
C GLN A 88 9.88 -0.25 -2.06
N LYS A 89 10.77 -1.24 -1.91
CA LYS A 89 11.91 -1.44 -2.84
C LYS A 89 11.43 -1.58 -4.28
N LYS A 90 10.36 -2.32 -4.48
CA LYS A 90 9.77 -2.55 -5.80
C LYS A 90 9.18 -1.30 -6.41
N LEU A 91 8.46 -0.50 -5.62
CA LEU A 91 7.93 0.78 -6.06
C LEU A 91 9.06 1.72 -6.49
N ILE A 92 10.14 1.82 -5.69
CA ILE A 92 11.33 2.60 -6.05
C ILE A 92 11.93 2.12 -7.37
N MET A 93 12.11 0.79 -7.54
CA MET A 93 12.63 0.21 -8.79
C MET A 93 11.75 0.50 -10.03
N LEU A 94 10.45 0.70 -9.84
CA LEU A 94 9.53 1.10 -10.91
C LEU A 94 9.59 2.59 -11.25
N GLY A 95 10.44 3.36 -10.58
CA GLY A 95 10.47 4.83 -10.67
C GLY A 95 9.35 5.48 -9.87
N LEU A 96 8.73 4.73 -8.94
CA LEU A 96 7.62 5.16 -8.10
C LEU A 96 8.12 5.30 -6.66
N GLY A 97 9.00 6.27 -6.42
CA GLY A 97 9.56 6.53 -5.10
C GLY A 97 10.66 7.58 -5.14
N ALA A 98 10.43 8.69 -4.43
CA ALA A 98 11.26 9.87 -4.26
C ALA A 98 11.73 10.57 -5.56
N SER A 99 11.01 11.64 -5.93
CA SER A 99 11.72 12.91 -6.16
C SER A 99 12.04 13.47 -4.78
N THR A 100 13.33 13.53 -4.43
CA THR A 100 13.80 14.53 -3.46
C THR A 100 13.57 15.92 -4.01
#